data_AF-A0A7V9UI27-F1
#
_entry.id   AF-A0A7V9UI27-F1
#
_cell.length_a   1.000
_cell.length_b   1.000
_cell.length_c   1.000
_cell.angle_alpha   90.00
_cell.angle_beta   90.00
_cell.angle_gamma   90.00
#
_symmetry.space_group_name_H-M   'P 1'
#
loop_
_entity.id
_entity.type
_entity.pdbx_description
1 polymer ?
#
loop_
_entity_poly.entity_id
_entity_poly.type
_entity_poly.pdbx_seq_one_letter_code
_entity_poly.pdbx_strand_id
1 'polypeptide(L)'
;VAFVHCLKATAHDDALDVLDMLLRDLFSRALKEDKKKRLRTLKDLDQASTLLAKACQIFIDPSLSDAESRQKLFTKISRESLLKAMKEVEELVRPPDDVFYQELIARYRHIRRFLMPLLKGLNFDSNTVGKPVVAALNWMLDYELQKKPLFKAPKEVVHKPWQRYVFPENGEFDYRAYTFCVLNELHIALRRRDVFITQSWRYSDPRAGLLSNAEWESTKPIICRTLISQTIPSVKPAIGDILRRF
;
A
#
# COMPACT_ATOMS: atom_id res chain seq x y z
N VAL A 1 -11.71 25.37 27.26
CA VAL A 1 -11.72 23.93 26.90
C VAL A 1 -12.01 23.73 25.40
N ALA A 2 -13.11 24.25 24.86
CA ALA A 2 -13.47 24.10 23.43
C ALA A 2 -12.36 24.55 22.45
N PHE A 3 -11.72 25.71 22.69
CA PHE A 3 -10.65 26.23 21.82
C PHE A 3 -9.44 25.30 21.68
N VAL A 4 -9.01 24.66 22.78
CA VAL A 4 -7.88 23.72 22.77
C VAL A 4 -8.21 22.46 21.99
N HIS A 5 -9.46 21.97 22.07
CA HIS A 5 -9.91 20.84 21.27
C HIS A 5 -9.93 21.17 19.78
N CYS A 6 -10.41 22.36 19.40
CA CYS A 6 -10.41 22.79 18.00
C CYS A 6 -8.99 22.87 17.43
N LEU A 7 -8.07 23.55 18.14
CA LEU A 7 -6.68 23.66 17.69
C LEU A 7 -6.00 22.29 17.58
N LYS A 8 -6.25 21.38 18.52
CA LYS A 8 -5.68 20.03 18.48
C LYS A 8 -6.18 19.24 17.28
N ALA A 9 -7.48 19.32 16.98
CA ALA A 9 -8.06 18.65 15.83
C ALA A 9 -7.56 19.24 14.50
N THR A 10 -7.39 20.56 14.40
CA THR A 10 -6.73 21.19 13.24
C THR A 10 -5.27 20.75 13.10
N ALA A 11 -4.50 20.71 14.20
CA ALA A 11 -3.11 20.27 14.15
C ALA A 11 -2.95 18.81 13.71
N HIS A 12 -3.85 17.92 14.15
CA HIS A 12 -3.87 16.53 13.69
C HIS A 12 -4.23 16.42 12.21
N ASP A 13 -5.21 17.19 11.76
CA ASP A 13 -5.61 17.27 10.36
C ASP A 13 -4.44 17.73 9.47
N ASP A 14 -3.73 18.78 9.87
CA ASP A 14 -2.58 19.31 9.12
C ASP A 14 -1.43 18.30 9.08
N ALA A 15 -1.16 17.62 10.20
CA ALA A 15 -0.14 16.58 10.26
C ALA A 15 -0.46 15.41 9.32
N LEU A 16 -1.74 15.02 9.22
CA LEU A 16 -2.19 13.94 8.33
C LEU A 16 -2.20 14.34 6.86
N ASP A 17 -2.51 15.60 6.54
CA ASP A 17 -2.39 16.10 5.17
C ASP A 17 -0.93 16.07 4.68
N VAL A 18 -0.01 16.52 5.53
CA VAL A 18 1.43 16.46 5.23
C VAL A 18 1.88 15.00 5.10
N LEU A 19 1.38 14.10 5.95
CA LEU A 19 1.65 12.67 5.82
C LEU A 19 1.14 12.10 4.48
N ASP A 20 -0.12 12.36 4.10
CA ASP A 20 -0.70 11.90 2.83
C ASP A 20 0.13 12.41 1.65
N MET A 21 0.49 13.70 1.65
CA MET A 21 1.33 14.29 0.62
C MET A 21 2.70 13.60 0.53
N LEU A 22 3.36 13.37 1.68
CA LEU A 22 4.68 12.73 1.74
C LEU A 22 4.63 11.28 1.27
N LEU A 23 3.65 10.50 1.73
CA LEU A 23 3.49 9.10 1.33
C LEU A 23 3.17 9.00 -0.16
N ARG A 24 2.27 9.85 -0.67
CA ARG A 24 1.95 9.91 -2.10
C ARG A 24 3.18 10.20 -2.94
N ASP A 25 3.98 11.20 -2.57
CA ASP A 25 5.21 11.55 -3.27
C ASP A 25 6.27 10.45 -3.18
N LEU A 26 6.46 9.86 -2.00
CA LEU A 26 7.38 8.76 -1.74
C LEU A 26 7.11 7.57 -2.68
N PHE A 27 5.89 7.03 -2.65
CA PHE A 27 5.50 5.87 -3.45
C PHE A 27 5.48 6.21 -4.95
N SER A 28 5.00 7.40 -5.33
CA SER A 28 4.99 7.83 -6.74
C SER A 28 6.40 7.96 -7.32
N ARG A 29 7.35 8.50 -6.55
CA ARG A 29 8.74 8.59 -7.00
C ARG A 29 9.42 7.23 -7.04
N ALA A 30 9.16 6.34 -6.08
CA ALA A 30 9.70 4.99 -6.10
C ALA A 30 9.23 4.25 -7.37
N LEU A 31 7.93 4.31 -7.68
CA LEU A 31 7.36 3.78 -8.91
C LEU A 31 8.01 4.36 -10.17
N LYS A 32 8.24 5.69 -10.22
CA LYS A 32 8.87 6.35 -11.37
C LYS A 32 10.33 5.94 -11.57
N GLU A 33 11.12 5.95 -10.50
CA GLU A 33 12.52 5.53 -10.56
C GLU A 33 12.63 4.05 -10.94
N ASP A 34 11.74 3.23 -10.41
CA ASP A 34 11.69 1.83 -10.74
C ASP A 34 11.39 1.59 -12.23
N LYS A 35 10.33 2.23 -12.75
CA LYS A 35 10.01 2.17 -14.19
C LYS A 35 11.18 2.63 -15.05
N LYS A 36 11.89 3.68 -14.64
CA LYS A 36 13.05 4.21 -15.37
C LYS A 36 14.22 3.22 -15.37
N LYS A 37 14.50 2.58 -14.23
CA LYS A 37 15.52 1.52 -14.15
C LYS A 37 15.12 0.31 -14.98
N ARG A 38 13.86 -0.12 -14.90
CA ARG A 38 13.31 -1.22 -15.70
C ARG A 38 13.49 -0.97 -17.20
N LEU A 39 13.16 0.23 -17.67
CA LEU A 39 13.33 0.58 -19.08
C LEU A 39 14.80 0.53 -19.53
N ARG A 40 15.75 0.88 -18.65
CA ARG A 40 17.18 0.82 -18.95
C ARG A 40 17.69 -0.61 -19.05
N THR A 41 17.22 -1.49 -18.17
CA THR A 41 17.70 -2.87 -18.09
C THR A 41 16.95 -3.86 -19.01
N LEU A 42 15.85 -3.43 -19.64
CA LEU A 42 15.10 -4.27 -20.59
C LEU A 42 15.98 -4.77 -21.73
N LYS A 43 16.84 -3.91 -22.30
CA LYS A 43 17.73 -4.29 -23.39
C LYS A 43 18.71 -5.38 -22.95
N ASP A 44 19.28 -5.23 -21.75
CA ASP A 44 20.24 -6.19 -21.21
C ASP A 44 19.55 -7.53 -20.91
N LEU A 45 18.33 -7.49 -20.36
CA LEU A 45 17.50 -8.67 -20.14
C LEU A 45 17.15 -9.39 -21.46
N ASP A 46 16.77 -8.64 -22.51
CA ASP A 46 16.44 -9.20 -23.82
C ASP A 46 17.65 -9.88 -24.44
N GLN A 47 18.84 -9.27 -24.33
CA GLN A 47 20.09 -9.84 -24.82
C GLN A 47 20.45 -11.14 -24.08
N ALA A 48 20.43 -11.12 -22.76
CA ALA A 48 20.73 -12.30 -21.94
C ALA A 48 19.72 -13.44 -22.18
N SER A 49 18.42 -13.12 -22.23
CA SER A 49 17.36 -14.08 -22.49
C SER A 49 17.47 -14.70 -23.89
N THR A 50 17.83 -13.91 -24.91
CA THR A 50 18.04 -14.40 -26.28
C THR A 50 19.22 -15.37 -26.35
N LEU A 51 20.31 -15.10 -25.60
CA LEU A 51 21.46 -15.99 -25.53
C LEU A 51 21.09 -17.31 -24.86
N LEU A 52 20.36 -17.28 -23.74
CA LEU A 52 19.86 -18.47 -23.08
C LEU A 52 18.89 -19.27 -23.96
N ALA A 53 17.99 -18.62 -24.70
CA ALA A 53 17.09 -19.29 -25.63
C ALA A 53 17.85 -20.03 -26.74
N LYS A 54 18.90 -19.42 -27.32
CA LYS A 54 19.77 -20.07 -28.31
C LYS A 54 20.50 -21.28 -27.71
N ALA A 55 20.94 -21.19 -26.46
CA ALA A 55 21.55 -22.32 -25.76
C ALA A 55 20.53 -23.47 -25.57
N CYS A 56 19.31 -23.17 -25.10
CA CYS A 56 18.25 -24.16 -24.93
C CYS A 56 17.84 -24.83 -26.25
N GLN A 57 17.80 -24.09 -27.36
CA GLN A 57 17.50 -24.67 -28.68
C GLN A 57 18.51 -25.74 -29.10
N ILE A 58 19.79 -25.58 -28.75
CA ILE A 58 20.82 -26.59 -29.04
C ILE A 58 20.61 -27.85 -28.18
N PHE A 59 20.18 -27.70 -26.94
CA PHE A 59 19.91 -28.84 -26.04
C PHE A 59 18.64 -29.61 -26.40
N ILE A 60 17.63 -28.95 -26.95
CA ILE A 60 16.34 -29.58 -27.27
C ILE A 60 16.35 -30.18 -28.70
N ASP A 61 17.37 -29.89 -29.51
CA ASP A 61 17.51 -30.41 -30.87
C ASP A 61 17.62 -31.95 -30.88
N PRO A 62 16.59 -32.68 -31.34
CA PRO A 62 16.56 -34.14 -31.27
C PRO A 62 17.52 -34.82 -32.25
N SER A 63 18.14 -34.05 -33.16
CA SER A 63 19.12 -34.56 -34.12
C SER A 63 20.53 -34.74 -33.52
N LEU A 64 20.74 -34.29 -32.29
CA LEU A 64 22.04 -34.33 -31.61
C LEU A 64 21.98 -35.26 -30.41
N SER A 65 23.03 -36.06 -30.21
CA SER A 65 23.23 -36.73 -28.92
C SER A 65 23.65 -35.73 -27.84
N ASP A 66 23.47 -36.07 -26.55
CA ASP A 66 23.82 -35.18 -25.43
C ASP A 66 25.28 -34.70 -25.45
N ALA A 67 26.20 -35.58 -25.87
CA ALA A 67 27.62 -35.26 -25.99
C ALA A 67 27.88 -34.26 -27.13
N GLU A 68 27.21 -34.43 -28.27
CA GLU A 68 27.29 -33.53 -29.43
C GLU A 68 26.62 -32.18 -29.14
N SER A 69 25.50 -32.16 -28.43
CA SER A 69 24.81 -30.93 -28.00
C SER A 69 25.71 -30.08 -27.11
N ARG A 70 26.41 -30.69 -26.15
CA ARG A 70 27.34 -29.99 -25.27
C ARG A 70 28.55 -29.44 -26.02
N GLN A 71 29.13 -30.19 -26.95
CA GLN A 71 30.23 -29.70 -27.79
C GLN A 71 29.77 -28.57 -28.71
N LYS A 72 28.64 -28.74 -29.41
CA LYS A 72 28.06 -27.75 -30.34
C LYS A 72 27.68 -26.46 -29.61
N LEU A 73 27.20 -26.55 -28.37
CA LEU A 73 26.94 -25.39 -27.52
C LEU A 73 28.22 -24.58 -27.28
N PHE A 74 29.26 -25.20 -26.73
CA PHE A 74 30.49 -24.48 -26.37
C PHE A 74 31.32 -24.03 -27.58
N THR A 75 31.05 -24.60 -28.75
CA THR A 75 31.58 -24.10 -30.03
C THR A 75 30.91 -22.78 -30.44
N LYS A 76 29.62 -22.59 -30.12
CA LYS A 76 28.85 -21.39 -30.50
C LYS A 76 28.79 -20.31 -29.41
N ILE A 77 28.80 -20.71 -28.13
CA ILE A 77 28.60 -19.83 -26.97
C ILE A 77 29.65 -20.22 -25.91
N SER A 78 30.51 -19.28 -25.53
CA SER A 78 31.50 -19.56 -24.48
C SER A 78 30.83 -19.80 -23.13
N ARG A 79 31.45 -20.66 -22.30
CA ARG A 79 30.95 -20.95 -20.94
C ARG A 79 30.81 -19.68 -20.10
N GLU A 80 31.75 -18.76 -20.23
CA GLU A 80 31.74 -17.47 -19.53
C GLU A 80 30.56 -16.60 -19.95
N SER A 81 30.24 -16.55 -21.25
CA SER A 81 29.09 -15.79 -21.75
C SER A 81 27.77 -16.37 -21.25
N LEU A 82 27.67 -17.70 -21.18
CA LEU A 82 26.48 -18.38 -20.67
C LEU A 82 26.28 -18.11 -19.17
N LEU A 83 27.35 -18.22 -18.36
CA LEU A 83 27.30 -17.90 -16.94
C LEU A 83 26.95 -16.42 -16.68
N LYS A 84 27.50 -15.52 -17.50
CA LYS A 84 27.18 -14.09 -17.43
C LYS A 84 25.70 -13.84 -17.76
N ALA A 85 25.18 -14.44 -18.83
CA ALA A 85 23.77 -14.32 -19.20
C ALA A 85 22.83 -14.90 -18.15
N MET A 86 23.18 -16.04 -17.54
CA MET A 86 22.41 -16.61 -16.42
C MET A 86 22.34 -15.62 -15.25
N LYS A 87 23.49 -15.07 -14.84
CA LYS A 87 23.57 -14.10 -13.75
C LYS A 87 22.80 -12.81 -14.07
N GLU A 88 22.92 -12.29 -15.29
CA GLU A 88 22.17 -11.11 -15.73
C GLU A 88 20.66 -11.36 -15.68
N VAL A 89 20.18 -12.52 -16.14
CA VAL A 89 18.75 -12.87 -16.02
C VAL A 89 18.34 -13.01 -14.56
N GLU A 90 19.12 -13.69 -13.72
CA GLU A 90 18.82 -13.83 -12.29
C GLU A 90 18.73 -12.47 -11.57
N GLU A 91 19.61 -11.52 -11.90
CA GLU A 91 19.61 -10.17 -11.30
C GLU A 91 18.49 -9.27 -11.86
N LEU A 92 18.11 -9.44 -13.13
CA LEU A 92 17.14 -8.59 -13.83
C LEU A 92 15.71 -9.12 -13.79
N VAL A 93 15.53 -10.43 -13.56
CA VAL A 93 14.22 -11.04 -13.34
C VAL A 93 13.70 -10.56 -12.00
N ARG A 94 12.52 -9.96 -12.05
CA ARG A 94 11.83 -9.47 -10.88
C ARG A 94 10.57 -10.27 -10.64
N PRO A 95 10.13 -10.38 -9.39
CA PRO A 95 8.87 -11.02 -9.12
C PRO A 95 7.68 -10.30 -9.75
N PRO A 96 6.61 -11.03 -10.10
CA PRO A 96 5.33 -10.40 -10.40
C PRO A 96 4.86 -9.62 -9.16
N ASP A 97 4.28 -8.44 -9.40
CA ASP A 97 3.79 -7.51 -8.37
C ASP A 97 4.86 -7.01 -7.38
N ASP A 98 6.04 -6.62 -7.87
CA ASP A 98 7.07 -5.98 -7.05
C ASP A 98 6.56 -4.64 -6.46
N VAL A 99 6.89 -4.38 -5.19
CA VAL A 99 6.53 -3.17 -4.44
C VAL A 99 7.59 -2.08 -4.54
N PHE A 100 8.57 -2.22 -5.44
CA PHE A 100 9.66 -1.26 -5.66
C PHE A 100 10.46 -1.02 -4.37
N TYR A 101 10.66 -2.07 -3.59
CA TYR A 101 11.25 -1.98 -2.25
C TYR A 101 12.67 -1.42 -2.29
N GLN A 102 13.44 -1.75 -3.33
CA GLN A 102 14.81 -1.27 -3.52
C GLN A 102 14.88 0.26 -3.68
N GLU A 103 13.87 0.87 -4.28
CA GLU A 103 13.75 2.32 -4.43
C GLU A 103 13.29 2.99 -3.13
N LEU A 104 12.44 2.30 -2.36
CA LEU A 104 11.90 2.78 -1.10
C LEU A 104 12.96 2.78 0.01
N ILE A 105 13.75 1.71 0.14
CA ILE A 105 14.71 1.54 1.25
C ILE A 105 15.74 2.66 1.31
N ALA A 106 16.11 3.25 0.18
CA ALA A 106 17.01 4.40 0.10
C ALA A 106 16.48 5.63 0.88
N ARG A 107 15.16 5.72 1.08
CA ARG A 107 14.51 6.83 1.80
C ARG A 107 14.13 6.50 3.23
N TYR A 108 14.43 5.30 3.72
CA TYR A 108 14.05 4.85 5.06
C TYR A 108 14.50 5.83 6.17
N ARG A 109 15.72 6.36 6.07
CA ARG A 109 16.24 7.32 7.05
C ARG A 109 15.40 8.59 7.15
N HIS A 110 14.82 9.07 6.05
CA HIS A 110 13.98 10.26 6.05
C HIS A 110 12.65 9.99 6.75
N ILE A 111 12.04 8.83 6.48
CA ILE A 111 10.77 8.41 7.07
C ILE A 111 10.91 8.19 8.56
N ARG A 112 11.95 7.47 8.98
CA ARG A 112 12.18 7.16 10.39
C ARG A 112 12.26 8.40 11.27
N ARG A 113 12.75 9.54 10.75
CA ARG A 113 12.89 10.79 11.50
C ARG A 113 11.56 11.39 11.96
N PHE A 114 10.51 11.27 11.16
CA PHE A 114 9.20 11.86 11.49
C PHE A 114 8.17 10.81 11.92
N LEU A 115 8.37 9.54 11.57
CA LEU A 115 7.40 8.48 11.84
C LEU A 115 7.10 8.34 13.34
N MET A 116 8.13 8.29 14.19
CA MET A 116 7.92 8.10 15.63
C MET A 116 7.22 9.27 16.33
N PRO A 117 7.63 10.54 16.12
CA PRO A 117 6.87 11.67 16.62
C PRO A 117 5.41 11.65 16.17
N LEU A 118 5.16 11.30 14.90
CA LEU A 118 3.81 11.24 14.33
C LEU A 118 2.96 10.16 14.99
N LEU A 119 3.47 8.92 15.10
CA LEU A 119 2.72 7.82 15.71
C LEU A 119 2.42 8.06 17.20
N LYS A 120 3.31 8.75 17.92
CA LYS A 120 3.07 9.12 19.33
C LYS A 120 2.08 10.27 19.50
N GLY A 121 2.01 11.17 18.51
CA GLY A 121 1.16 12.35 18.56
C GLY A 121 -0.29 12.08 18.13
N LEU A 122 -0.53 11.00 17.39
CA LEU A 122 -1.82 10.67 16.82
C LEU A 122 -2.42 9.42 17.48
N ASN A 123 -3.71 9.48 17.81
CA ASN A 123 -4.47 8.34 18.32
C ASN A 123 -5.23 7.70 17.17
N PHE A 124 -4.63 6.65 16.58
CA PHE A 124 -5.25 5.89 15.51
C PHE A 124 -6.29 4.91 16.05
N ASP A 125 -7.46 4.92 15.42
CA ASP A 125 -8.53 3.97 15.63
C ASP A 125 -9.07 3.52 14.25
N SER A 126 -9.92 2.50 14.22
CA SER A 126 -10.32 1.87 12.97
C SER A 126 -11.66 1.17 13.03
N ASN A 127 -12.25 0.99 11.84
CA ASN A 127 -13.30 0.01 11.67
C ASN A 127 -12.71 -1.42 11.65
N THR A 128 -13.56 -2.43 11.47
CA THR A 128 -13.13 -3.85 11.43
C THR A 128 -12.08 -4.15 10.35
N VAL A 129 -12.10 -3.43 9.22
CA VAL A 129 -11.17 -3.60 8.10
C VAL A 129 -9.81 -2.97 8.42
N GLY A 130 -9.78 -1.82 9.08
CA GLY A 130 -8.55 -1.11 9.44
C GLY A 130 -7.82 -1.66 10.66
N LYS A 131 -8.42 -2.57 11.44
CA LYS A 131 -7.80 -3.16 12.65
C LYS A 131 -6.38 -3.69 12.45
N PRO A 132 -6.06 -4.45 11.38
CA PRO A 132 -4.69 -4.91 11.13
C PRO A 132 -3.67 -3.77 11.02
N VAL A 133 -4.07 -2.65 10.41
CA VAL A 133 -3.21 -1.47 10.24
C VAL A 133 -2.91 -0.83 11.59
N VAL A 134 -3.94 -0.59 12.42
CA VAL A 134 -3.76 0.01 13.75
C VAL A 134 -2.93 -0.91 14.65
N ALA A 135 -3.18 -2.23 14.62
CA ALA A 135 -2.37 -3.21 15.35
C ALA A 135 -0.90 -3.15 14.94
N ALA A 136 -0.62 -3.01 13.64
CA ALA A 136 0.73 -2.89 13.12
C ALA A 136 1.41 -1.58 13.55
N LEU A 137 0.70 -0.45 13.56
CA LEU A 137 1.23 0.84 14.04
C LEU A 137 1.60 0.78 15.53
N ASN A 138 0.73 0.19 16.36
CA ASN A 138 0.98 0.00 17.77
C ASN A 138 2.18 -0.92 18.01
N TRP A 139 2.27 -2.02 17.26
CA TRP A 139 3.43 -2.91 17.33
C TRP A 139 4.74 -2.21 16.93
N MET A 140 4.71 -1.31 15.92
CA MET A 140 5.89 -0.53 15.52
C MET A 140 6.34 0.46 16.60
N LEU A 141 5.39 1.08 17.31
CA LEU A 141 5.68 1.91 18.47
C LEU A 141 6.38 1.10 19.56
N ASP A 142 5.86 -0.09 19.89
CA ASP A 142 6.46 -0.98 20.88
C ASP A 142 7.83 -1.47 20.46
N TYR A 143 8.03 -1.79 19.18
CA TYR A 143 9.30 -2.25 18.61
C TYR A 143 10.42 -1.20 18.71
N GLU A 144 10.12 0.08 18.46
CA GLU A 144 11.14 1.15 18.58
C GLU A 144 11.41 1.50 20.05
N LEU A 145 10.47 1.26 20.96
CA LEU A 145 10.67 1.39 22.40
C LEU A 145 11.46 0.21 22.99
N GLN A 146 11.21 -1.01 22.49
CA GLN A 146 11.80 -2.25 22.96
C GLN A 146 12.49 -2.95 21.78
N LYS A 147 13.84 -2.95 21.76
CA LYS A 147 14.66 -3.60 20.71
C LYS A 147 14.32 -5.07 20.44
N LYS A 148 13.58 -5.73 21.35
CA LYS A 148 12.94 -7.03 21.14
C LYS A 148 11.48 -6.91 21.62
N PRO A 149 10.49 -6.84 20.71
CA PRO A 149 9.09 -6.74 21.10
C PRO A 149 8.64 -8.04 21.79
N LEU A 150 7.73 -7.91 22.75
CA LEU A 150 7.13 -9.04 23.49
C LEU A 150 6.34 -9.99 22.57
N PHE A 151 5.84 -9.49 21.45
CA PHE A 151 4.97 -10.22 20.52
C PHE A 151 5.49 -10.13 19.08
N LYS A 152 5.11 -11.12 18.25
CA LYS A 152 5.48 -11.16 16.83
C LYS A 152 4.75 -10.06 16.04
N ALA A 153 5.38 -9.58 14.98
CA ALA A 153 4.78 -8.59 14.07
C ALA A 153 3.45 -9.11 13.49
N PRO A 154 2.37 -8.29 13.54
CA PRO A 154 1.10 -8.61 12.87
C PRO A 154 1.32 -8.93 11.39
N LYS A 155 0.80 -10.07 10.94
CA LYS A 155 1.00 -10.54 9.56
C LYS A 155 -0.16 -10.15 8.65
N GLU A 156 -1.31 -9.84 9.23
CA GLU A 156 -2.57 -9.55 8.55
C GLU A 156 -2.47 -8.28 7.68
N VAL A 157 -1.60 -7.34 8.06
CA VAL A 157 -1.30 -6.13 7.27
C VAL A 157 -0.40 -6.42 6.05
N VAL A 158 0.32 -7.55 6.05
CA VAL A 158 1.33 -7.89 5.05
C VAL A 158 0.72 -8.71 3.91
N HIS A 159 0.26 -8.01 2.87
CA HIS A 159 -0.25 -8.62 1.65
C HIS A 159 0.86 -9.24 0.79
N LYS A 160 0.49 -10.15 -0.12
CA LYS A 160 1.41 -11.02 -0.90
C LYS A 160 2.65 -10.30 -1.50
N PRO A 161 2.52 -9.15 -2.17
CA PRO A 161 3.65 -8.37 -2.69
C PRO A 161 4.76 -8.09 -1.67
N TRP A 162 4.39 -7.81 -0.41
CA TRP A 162 5.35 -7.48 0.66
C TRP A 162 5.93 -8.70 1.38
N GLN A 163 5.25 -9.84 1.34
CA GLN A 163 5.63 -11.02 2.15
C GLN A 163 7.08 -11.44 1.92
N ARG A 164 7.53 -11.47 0.66
CA ARG A 164 8.91 -11.82 0.29
C ARG A 164 9.97 -10.87 0.86
N TYR A 165 9.61 -9.61 1.12
CA TYR A 165 10.52 -8.58 1.63
C TYR A 165 10.50 -8.51 3.15
N VAL A 166 9.31 -8.68 3.76
CA VAL A 166 9.13 -8.64 5.21
C VAL A 166 9.59 -9.94 5.86
N PHE A 167 9.24 -11.08 5.25
CA PHE A 167 9.53 -12.42 5.72
C PHE A 167 10.26 -13.21 4.62
N PRO A 168 11.54 -12.88 4.34
CA PRO A 168 12.33 -13.61 3.35
C PRO A 168 12.49 -15.08 3.77
N GLU A 169 12.38 -16.02 2.82
CA GLU A 169 12.40 -17.47 3.09
C GLU A 169 13.67 -17.95 3.81
N ASN A 170 14.81 -17.32 3.51
CA ASN A 170 16.13 -17.68 4.07
C ASN A 170 16.74 -16.53 4.90
N GLY A 171 15.91 -15.64 5.45
CA GLY A 171 16.40 -14.44 6.14
C GLY A 171 15.64 -14.10 7.40
N GLU A 172 16.19 -13.13 8.12
CA GLU A 172 15.51 -12.53 9.27
C GLU A 172 14.43 -11.55 8.81
N PHE A 173 13.48 -11.28 9.70
CA PHE A 173 12.45 -10.27 9.51
C PHE A 173 13.05 -8.90 9.19
N ASP A 174 12.66 -8.29 8.06
CA ASP A 174 13.09 -6.93 7.70
C ASP A 174 12.09 -5.88 8.20
N TYR A 175 12.42 -5.24 9.32
CA TYR A 175 11.63 -4.16 9.90
C TYR A 175 11.42 -2.97 8.95
N ARG A 176 12.37 -2.70 8.05
CA ARG A 176 12.25 -1.60 7.10
C ARG A 176 11.20 -1.93 6.05
N ALA A 177 11.22 -3.15 5.51
CA ALA A 177 10.17 -3.64 4.61
C ALA A 177 8.79 -3.58 5.28
N TYR A 178 8.72 -4.01 6.55
CA TYR A 178 7.49 -3.95 7.34
C TYR A 178 7.00 -2.51 7.50
N THR A 179 7.89 -1.57 7.80
CA THR A 179 7.58 -0.14 7.92
C THR A 179 6.94 0.41 6.64
N PHE A 180 7.52 0.14 5.48
CA PHE A 180 6.94 0.61 4.21
C PHE A 180 5.61 -0.07 3.88
N CYS A 181 5.47 -1.36 4.19
CA CYS A 181 4.21 -2.08 4.05
C CYS A 181 3.11 -1.42 4.87
N VAL A 182 3.34 -1.19 6.16
CA VAL A 182 2.38 -0.56 7.07
C VAL A 182 2.05 0.86 6.63
N LEU A 183 3.03 1.64 6.15
CA LEU A 183 2.77 3.00 5.63
C LEU A 183 1.95 3.00 4.35
N ASN A 184 2.15 2.03 3.46
CA ASN A 184 1.31 1.87 2.28
C ASN A 184 -0.14 1.57 2.67
N GLU A 185 -0.33 0.62 3.59
CA GLU A 185 -1.66 0.25 4.07
C GLU A 185 -2.33 1.39 4.85
N LEU A 186 -1.58 2.14 5.66
CA LEU A 186 -2.08 3.32 6.35
C LEU A 186 -2.57 4.38 5.36
N HIS A 187 -1.80 4.66 4.32
CA HIS A 187 -2.18 5.62 3.29
C HIS A 187 -3.49 5.22 2.58
N ILE A 188 -3.65 3.93 2.27
CA ILE A 188 -4.88 3.41 1.67
C ILE A 188 -6.05 3.48 2.67
N ALA A 189 -5.83 3.06 3.91
CA ALA A 189 -6.86 2.99 4.94
C ALA A 189 -7.37 4.37 5.37
N LEU A 190 -6.50 5.38 5.45
CA LEU A 190 -6.90 6.77 5.71
C LEU A 190 -7.80 7.31 4.58
N ARG A 191 -7.45 7.04 3.32
CA ARG A 191 -8.27 7.47 2.16
C ARG A 191 -9.62 6.78 2.11
N ARG A 192 -9.68 5.51 2.51
CA ARG A 192 -10.93 4.73 2.59
C ARG A 192 -11.75 5.02 3.85
N ARG A 193 -11.21 5.79 4.79
CA ARG A 193 -11.77 6.01 6.13
C ARG A 193 -11.95 4.70 6.92
N ASP A 194 -11.08 3.72 6.66
CA ASP A 194 -10.98 2.48 7.44
C ASP A 194 -10.18 2.68 8.72
N VAL A 195 -9.27 3.67 8.70
CA VAL A 195 -8.53 4.19 9.86
C VAL A 195 -8.89 5.67 10.03
N PHE A 196 -9.09 6.08 11.28
CA PHE A 196 -9.49 7.43 11.66
C PHE A 196 -8.80 7.87 12.97
N ILE A 197 -8.87 9.16 13.27
CA ILE A 197 -8.29 9.76 14.48
C ILE A 197 -9.41 10.32 15.37
N THR A 198 -9.40 9.96 16.65
CA THR A 198 -10.43 10.33 17.64
C THR A 198 -10.54 11.84 17.90
N GLN A 199 -9.54 12.63 17.50
CA GLN A 199 -9.46 14.07 17.71
C GLN A 199 -9.05 14.76 16.40
N SER A 200 -9.82 14.56 15.34
CA SER A 200 -9.60 15.13 14.01
C SER A 200 -10.94 15.60 13.47
N TRP A 201 -10.95 16.58 12.56
CA TRP A 201 -12.18 16.96 11.87
C TRP A 201 -12.34 16.14 10.60
N ARG A 202 -11.32 16.17 9.74
CA ARG A 202 -11.37 15.56 8.40
C ARG A 202 -11.17 14.06 8.38
N TYR A 203 -10.35 13.56 9.30
CA TYR A 203 -9.99 12.15 9.47
C TYR A 203 -10.67 11.52 10.69
N SER A 204 -11.78 12.09 11.16
CA SER A 204 -12.62 11.49 12.20
C SER A 204 -13.34 10.23 11.72
N ASP A 205 -13.87 9.45 12.67
CA ASP A 205 -14.73 8.31 12.36
C ASP A 205 -15.97 8.81 11.58
N PRO A 206 -16.18 8.38 10.32
CA PRO A 206 -17.35 8.76 9.55
C PRO A 206 -18.68 8.32 10.20
N ARG A 207 -18.63 7.37 11.13
CA ARG A 207 -19.80 6.83 11.84
C ARG A 207 -20.14 7.62 13.10
N ALA A 208 -19.24 8.46 13.61
CA ALA A 208 -19.46 9.19 14.86
C ALA A 208 -20.67 10.14 14.81
N GLY A 209 -21.09 10.57 13.61
CA GLY A 209 -22.28 11.39 13.39
C GLY A 209 -23.55 10.60 13.03
N LEU A 210 -23.49 9.27 12.98
CA LEU A 210 -24.66 8.46 12.63
C LEU A 210 -25.58 8.34 13.85
N LEU A 211 -26.85 8.73 13.66
CA LEU A 211 -27.89 8.54 14.66
C LEU A 211 -28.17 7.05 14.83
N SER A 212 -28.34 6.61 16.08
CA SER A 212 -28.88 5.27 16.34
C SER A 212 -30.32 5.16 15.82
N ASN A 213 -30.84 3.95 15.66
CA ASN A 213 -32.23 3.75 15.19
C ASN A 213 -33.26 4.50 16.04
N ALA A 214 -33.07 4.54 17.36
CA ALA A 214 -33.97 5.25 18.27
C ALA A 214 -33.87 6.77 18.10
N GLU A 215 -32.65 7.31 18.02
CA GLU A 215 -32.41 8.75 17.81
C GLU A 215 -32.84 9.21 16.41
N TRP A 216 -32.70 8.34 15.40
CA TRP A 216 -33.19 8.57 14.05
C TRP A 216 -34.70 8.68 14.06
N GLU A 217 -35.44 7.70 14.60
CA GLU A 217 -36.90 7.75 14.60
C GLU A 217 -37.46 8.94 15.38
N SER A 218 -36.78 9.40 16.45
CA SER A 218 -37.17 10.62 17.16
C SER A 218 -36.90 11.91 16.38
N THR A 219 -35.82 11.95 15.60
CA THR A 219 -35.37 13.17 14.90
C THR A 219 -35.93 13.28 13.47
N LYS A 220 -36.33 12.15 12.89
CA LYS A 220 -36.86 11.99 11.53
C LYS A 220 -38.02 12.94 11.21
N PRO A 221 -39.04 13.16 12.06
CA PRO A 221 -40.11 14.13 11.75
C PRO A 221 -39.60 15.56 11.58
N ILE A 222 -38.59 15.96 12.37
CA ILE A 222 -37.98 17.29 12.32
C ILE A 222 -37.15 17.45 11.06
N ILE A 223 -36.32 16.46 10.73
CA ILE A 223 -35.50 16.45 9.51
C ILE A 223 -36.40 16.48 8.27
N CYS A 224 -37.44 15.65 8.21
CA CYS A 224 -38.39 15.63 7.10
C CYS A 224 -39.09 17.00 6.93
N ARG A 225 -39.52 17.65 8.01
CA ARG A 225 -40.14 18.98 7.95
C ARG A 225 -39.18 20.03 7.38
N THR A 226 -37.92 20.02 7.82
CA THR A 226 -36.88 20.95 7.35
C THR A 226 -36.53 20.71 5.88
N LEU A 227 -36.36 19.45 5.46
CA LEU A 227 -36.06 19.11 4.06
C LEU A 227 -37.22 19.43 3.11
N ILE A 228 -38.46 19.21 3.52
CA ILE A 228 -39.67 19.57 2.76
C ILE A 228 -39.81 21.10 2.66
N SER A 229 -39.45 21.85 3.70
CA SER A 229 -39.48 23.32 3.67
C SER A 229 -38.45 23.93 2.71
N GLN A 230 -37.36 23.21 2.41
CA GLN A 230 -36.30 23.67 1.51
C GLN A 230 -36.56 23.35 0.02
N THR A 231 -37.59 22.56 -0.30
CA THR A 231 -37.82 22.06 -1.67
C THR A 231 -38.93 22.77 -2.47
N ILE A 232 -39.39 23.97 -2.09
CA ILE A 232 -40.40 24.69 -2.90
C ILE A 232 -40.11 26.21 -3.02
N PRO A 233 -39.55 26.68 -4.15
CA PRO A 233 -40.05 27.86 -4.84
C PRO A 233 -41.12 27.40 -5.85
N SER A 234 -42.38 27.73 -5.55
CA SER A 234 -43.58 27.64 -6.39
C SER A 234 -43.52 26.78 -7.66
N VAL A 235 -43.98 25.53 -7.58
CA VAL A 235 -44.67 24.87 -8.70
C VAL A 235 -46.03 24.41 -8.19
N LYS A 236 -47.09 24.87 -8.84
CA LYS A 236 -48.51 24.61 -8.51
C LYS A 236 -48.80 23.12 -8.37
N PRO A 237 -49.74 22.71 -7.50
CA PRO A 237 -50.01 21.32 -7.23
C PRO A 237 -50.88 20.73 -8.34
N ALA A 238 -50.36 19.73 -9.03
CA ALA A 238 -51.15 18.74 -9.76
C ALA A 238 -50.76 17.35 -9.26
N ILE A 239 -50.95 17.11 -7.96
CA ILE A 239 -50.81 15.77 -7.34
C ILE A 239 -52.20 15.29 -6.94
N GLY A 240 -53.09 15.21 -7.93
CA GLY A 240 -54.40 14.56 -7.84
C GLY A 240 -54.49 13.23 -8.58
N ASP A 241 -53.61 12.98 -9.57
CA ASP A 241 -53.87 11.93 -10.57
C ASP A 241 -52.89 10.74 -10.61
N ILE A 242 -51.87 10.69 -9.74
CA ILE A 242 -50.86 9.62 -9.82
C ILE A 242 -51.15 8.42 -8.88
N LEU A 243 -52.13 8.50 -7.98
CA LEU A 243 -52.54 7.37 -7.12
C LEU A 243 -53.76 6.57 -7.66
N ARG A 244 -54.08 6.65 -8.96
CA ARG A 244 -55.10 5.79 -9.60
C ARG A 244 -54.58 4.83 -10.66
N ARG A 245 -53.27 4.74 -10.85
CA ARG A 245 -52.66 3.70 -11.68
C ARG A 245 -51.33 3.29 -11.05
N PHE A 246 -51.39 2.45 -10.03
CA PHE A 246 -50.53 1.28 -9.76
C PHE A 246 -51.01 0.62 -8.47
#